data_AF-A0A8T5I217-F1
#
_entry.id   AF-A0A8T5I217-F1
#
_cell.length_a   1.000
_cell.length_b   1.000
_cell.length_c   1.000
_cell.angle_alpha   90.00
_cell.angle_beta   90.00
_cell.angle_gamma   90.00
#
_symmetry.space_group_name_H-M   'P 1'
#
loop_
_entity.id
_entity.type
_entity.pdbx_description
1 polymer ?
#
loop_
_entity_poly.entity_id
_entity_poly.type
_entity_poly.pdbx_seq_one_letter_code
_entity_poly.pdbx_strand_id
1 'polypeptide(L)'
;MSEKSWTGGIYLKEEGGYEILLKSLTHYEKRLKTIHLSPELKEAAAMFAPVLQSQARKRVPMIKEAKEKIEKILLDTMPIQSLEQDLEILTKALECYKADIEKAENTGVEYFVKLLGNVQEARKDLEPINDALIKIKQYSD
;
A
#
# COMPACT_ATOMS: atom_id res chain seq x y z
N MET A 1 25.84 4.05 -21.50
CA MET A 1 24.85 3.24 -20.76
C MET A 1 23.60 4.07 -20.72
N SER A 2 22.51 3.66 -21.39
CA SER A 2 21.24 4.39 -21.32
C SER A 2 20.80 4.41 -19.86
N GLU A 3 20.45 5.59 -19.34
CA GLU A 3 19.79 5.68 -18.04
C GLU A 3 18.41 5.03 -18.21
N LYS A 4 18.17 3.91 -17.51
CA LYS A 4 16.88 3.23 -17.55
C LYS A 4 15.81 4.17 -17.03
N SER A 5 14.81 4.47 -17.85
CA SER A 5 13.70 5.33 -17.44
C SER A 5 12.67 4.51 -16.67
N TRP A 6 12.29 4.96 -15.47
CA TRP A 6 11.28 4.31 -14.66
C TRP A 6 9.89 4.53 -15.25
N THR A 7 9.42 3.59 -16.09
CA THR A 7 8.09 3.64 -16.72
C THR A 7 6.97 3.48 -15.69
N GLY A 8 7.25 2.85 -14.54
CA GLY A 8 6.33 2.84 -13.41
C GLY A 8 5.98 4.25 -12.91
N GLY A 9 6.90 5.21 -13.02
CA GLY A 9 6.62 6.61 -12.70
C GLY A 9 5.58 7.25 -13.62
N ILE A 10 5.59 6.90 -14.92
CA ILE A 10 4.62 7.38 -15.91
C ILE A 10 3.23 6.84 -15.57
N TYR A 11 3.12 5.54 -15.29
CA TYR A 11 1.87 4.93 -14.83
C TYR A 11 1.28 5.67 -13.62
N LEU A 12 2.13 5.99 -12.64
CA LEU A 12 1.67 6.64 -11.42
C LEU A 12 1.17 8.05 -11.66
N LYS A 13 1.90 8.86 -12.43
CA LYS A 13 1.59 10.28 -12.60
C LYS A 13 0.57 10.54 -13.71
N GLU A 14 0.75 9.90 -14.86
CA GLU A 14 0.03 10.23 -16.10
C GLU A 14 -1.16 9.29 -16.37
N GLU A 15 -1.08 8.01 -15.95
CA GLU A 15 -2.16 7.02 -16.16
C GLU A 15 -3.14 6.92 -14.98
N GLY A 16 -3.01 7.77 -13.95
CA GLY A 16 -3.88 7.74 -12.78
C GLY A 16 -3.55 6.65 -11.75
N GLY A 17 -2.41 5.95 -11.89
CA GLY A 17 -1.99 4.90 -10.97
C GLY A 17 -1.80 5.37 -9.51
N TYR A 18 -1.62 6.67 -9.29
CA TYR A 18 -1.55 7.26 -7.95
C TYR A 18 -2.83 7.03 -7.11
N GLU A 19 -4.01 6.92 -7.73
CA GLU A 19 -5.27 6.80 -6.99
C GLU A 19 -5.31 5.52 -6.16
N ILE A 20 -4.99 4.39 -6.79
CA ILE A 20 -4.97 3.10 -6.11
C ILE A 20 -3.83 3.03 -5.09
N LEU A 21 -2.68 3.64 -5.38
CA LEU A 21 -1.59 3.74 -4.39
C LEU A 21 -2.01 4.52 -3.16
N LEU A 22 -2.65 5.68 -3.30
CA LEU A 22 -3.09 6.50 -2.17
C LEU A 22 -4.16 5.78 -1.33
N LYS A 23 -5.09 5.07 -1.98
CA LYS A 23 -6.05 4.18 -1.30
C LYS A 23 -5.32 3.09 -0.51
N SER A 24 -4.41 2.36 -1.14
CA SER A 24 -3.61 1.29 -0.52
C SER A 24 -2.76 1.79 0.64
N LEU A 25 -2.10 2.95 0.51
CA LEU A 25 -1.30 3.57 1.56
C LEU A 25 -2.18 3.97 2.75
N THR A 26 -3.35 4.53 2.48
CA THR A 26 -4.32 4.91 3.53
C THR A 26 -4.86 3.68 4.26
N HIS A 27 -5.20 2.62 3.52
CA HIS A 27 -5.59 1.34 4.10
C HIS A 27 -4.48 0.74 4.96
N TYR A 28 -3.25 0.71 4.44
CA TYR A 28 -2.11 0.15 5.16
C TYR A 28 -1.78 0.96 6.42
N GLU A 29 -1.88 2.29 6.38
CA GLU A 29 -1.75 3.14 7.57
C GLU A 29 -2.81 2.78 8.63
N LYS A 30 -4.08 2.64 8.22
CA LYS A 30 -5.17 2.23 9.11
C LYS A 30 -4.88 0.86 9.73
N ARG A 31 -4.47 -0.10 8.91
CA ARG A 31 -4.13 -1.48 9.31
C ARG A 31 -3.01 -1.53 10.34
N LEU A 32 -1.95 -0.76 10.15
CA LEU A 32 -0.83 -0.69 11.10
C LEU A 32 -1.24 -0.05 12.44
N LYS A 33 -2.09 0.98 12.41
CA LYS A 33 -2.62 1.61 13.64
C LYS A 33 -3.53 0.66 14.44
N THR A 34 -4.25 -0.22 13.75
CA THR A 34 -5.16 -1.21 14.36
C THR A 34 -4.57 -2.62 14.42
N ILE A 35 -3.24 -2.76 14.30
CA ILE A 35 -2.60 -4.09 14.21
C ILE A 35 -2.83 -4.92 15.47
N HIS A 36 -2.90 -4.28 16.64
CA HIS A 36 -3.16 -4.91 17.95
C HIS A 36 -4.54 -5.58 18.05
N LEU A 37 -5.50 -5.19 17.21
CA LEU A 37 -6.83 -5.80 17.13
C LEU A 37 -6.88 -6.93 16.09
N SER A 38 -5.79 -7.17 15.36
CA SER A 38 -5.73 -8.19 14.32
C SER A 38 -5.97 -9.58 14.93
N PRO A 39 -6.86 -10.40 14.35
CA PRO A 39 -7.02 -11.80 14.75
C PRO A 39 -5.72 -12.60 14.58
N GLU A 40 -4.86 -12.17 13.66
CA GLU A 40 -3.56 -12.82 13.37
C GLU A 40 -2.52 -12.59 14.47
N LEU A 41 -2.75 -11.68 15.41
CA LEU A 41 -1.89 -11.49 16.58
C LEU A 41 -2.33 -12.32 17.79
N LYS A 42 -3.40 -13.11 17.68
CA LYS A 42 -3.88 -13.96 18.76
C LYS A 42 -3.04 -15.24 18.88
N GLU A 43 -3.08 -15.84 20.06
CA GLU A 43 -2.49 -17.16 20.39
C GLU A 43 -0.98 -17.28 20.07
N ALA A 44 -0.60 -17.89 18.94
CA ALA A 44 0.79 -18.20 18.60
C ALA A 44 1.63 -16.96 18.20
N ALA A 45 0.99 -15.90 17.71
CA ALA A 45 1.67 -14.67 17.29
C ALA A 45 1.82 -13.63 18.41
N ALA A 46 1.23 -13.87 19.59
CA ALA A 46 1.28 -12.94 20.71
C ALA A 46 2.72 -12.64 21.16
N MET A 47 3.63 -13.62 21.03
CA MET A 47 5.07 -13.43 21.31
C MET A 47 5.75 -12.42 20.37
N PHE A 48 5.22 -12.24 19.16
CA PHE A 48 5.72 -11.26 18.18
C PHE A 48 4.99 -9.92 18.26
N ALA A 49 3.93 -9.79 19.06
CA ALA A 49 3.13 -8.57 19.13
C ALA A 49 3.96 -7.31 19.45
N PRO A 50 4.93 -7.32 20.38
CA PRO A 50 5.78 -6.14 20.64
C PRO A 50 6.64 -5.76 19.43
N VAL A 51 7.18 -6.75 18.70
CA VAL A 51 7.99 -6.53 17.51
C VAL A 51 7.13 -5.94 16.39
N LEU A 52 5.95 -6.52 16.14
CA LEU A 52 5.04 -6.07 15.10
C LEU A 52 4.49 -4.66 15.38
N GLN A 53 4.19 -4.33 16.64
CA GLN A 53 3.83 -2.96 17.04
C GLN A 53 4.99 -1.98 16.84
N SER A 54 6.22 -2.38 17.17
CA SER A 54 7.41 -1.55 16.95
C SER A 54 7.65 -1.29 15.47
N GLN A 55 7.49 -2.32 14.62
CA GLN A 55 7.59 -2.17 13.16
C GLN A 55 6.47 -1.29 12.60
N ALA A 56 5.23 -1.45 13.08
CA ALA A 56 4.11 -0.58 12.70
C ALA A 56 4.39 0.89 13.01
N ARG A 57 4.94 1.19 14.20
CA ARG A 57 5.33 2.56 14.59
C ARG A 57 6.37 3.19 13.66
N LYS A 58 7.28 2.39 13.11
CA LYS A 58 8.31 2.85 12.15
C LYS A 58 7.75 3.02 10.74
N ARG A 59 6.87 2.11 10.30
CA ARG A 59 6.29 2.15 8.95
C ARG A 59 5.26 3.26 8.76
N VAL A 60 4.50 3.64 9.80
CA VAL A 60 3.49 4.70 9.68
C VAL A 60 4.07 6.04 9.20
N PRO A 61 5.19 6.56 9.75
CA PRO A 61 5.87 7.73 9.20
C PRO A 61 6.26 7.58 7.74
N MET A 62 6.85 6.45 7.34
CA MET A 62 7.24 6.19 5.95
C MET A 62 6.05 6.21 4.98
N ILE A 63 4.89 5.71 5.41
CA ILE A 63 3.65 5.77 4.62
C ILE A 63 3.19 7.22 4.44
N LYS A 64 3.26 8.04 5.49
CA LYS A 64 2.91 9.46 5.41
C LYS A 64 3.85 10.21 4.46
N GLU A 65 5.15 9.97 4.57
CA GLU A 65 6.15 10.54 3.67
C GLU A 65 5.90 10.14 2.21
N ALA A 66 5.60 8.86 1.95
CA ALA A 66 5.26 8.40 0.59
C ALA A 66 4.00 9.08 0.04
N LYS A 67 2.96 9.27 0.86
CA LYS A 67 1.74 10.00 0.47
C LYS A 67 2.05 11.47 0.14
N GLU A 68 2.82 12.14 1.00
CA GLU A 68 3.23 13.53 0.77
C GLU A 68 4.09 13.69 -0.48
N LYS A 69 4.97 12.73 -0.78
CA LYS A 69 5.74 12.72 -2.03
C LYS A 69 4.84 12.57 -3.24
N ILE A 70 3.86 11.65 -3.21
CA ILE A 70 2.88 11.50 -4.30
C ILE A 70 2.15 12.83 -4.53
N GLU A 71 1.65 13.48 -3.48
CA GLU A 71 0.98 14.79 -3.59
C GLU A 71 1.90 15.86 -4.22
N LYS A 72 3.16 15.95 -3.78
CA LYS A 72 4.14 16.89 -4.33
C LYS A 72 4.45 16.62 -5.81
N ILE A 73 4.48 15.35 -6.22
CA ILE A 73 4.71 14.93 -7.61
C ILE A 73 3.52 15.29 -8.49
N LEU A 74 2.29 15.10 -8.00
CA LEU A 74 1.07 15.52 -8.70
C LEU A 74 0.95 17.04 -8.86
N LEU A 75 1.59 17.80 -7.96
CA LEU A 75 1.70 19.26 -8.04
C LEU A 75 2.93 19.74 -8.82
N ASP A 76 3.67 18.85 -9.48
CA ASP A 76 4.92 19.16 -10.21
C ASP A 76 6.01 19.83 -9.35
N THR A 77 5.94 19.69 -8.02
CA THR A 77 6.90 20.28 -7.07
C THR A 77 8.04 19.32 -6.70
N MET A 78 7.98 18.08 -7.19
CA MET A 78 8.95 17.03 -6.92
C MET A 78 9.06 16.07 -8.12
N PRO A 79 10.27 15.61 -8.50
CA PRO A 79 10.42 14.65 -9.59
C PRO A 79 9.86 13.28 -9.20
N ILE A 80 9.22 12.60 -10.16
CA ILE A 80 8.64 11.26 -9.96
C ILE A 80 9.69 10.24 -9.48
N GLN A 81 10.94 10.35 -9.94
CA GLN A 81 12.06 9.46 -9.57
C GLN A 81 12.35 9.45 -8.06
N SER A 82 11.94 10.48 -7.33
CA SER A 82 12.08 10.51 -5.87
C SER A 82 11.27 9.42 -5.13
N LEU A 83 10.22 8.87 -5.77
CA LEU A 83 9.43 7.75 -5.26
C LEU A 83 10.08 6.39 -5.48
N GLU A 84 11.14 6.28 -6.28
CA GLU A 84 11.83 4.99 -6.48
C GLU A 84 12.37 4.43 -5.15
N GLN A 85 12.79 5.32 -4.24
CA GLN A 85 13.23 4.97 -2.89
C GLN A 85 12.11 4.39 -2.02
N ASP A 86 10.84 4.64 -2.39
CA ASP A 86 9.66 4.22 -1.65
C ASP A 86 9.00 2.97 -2.27
N LEU A 87 9.57 2.38 -3.33
CA LEU A 87 8.99 1.23 -4.02
C LEU A 87 8.65 0.06 -3.08
N GLU A 88 9.45 -0.17 -2.03
CA GLU A 88 9.16 -1.21 -1.03
C GLU A 88 7.86 -0.88 -0.27
N ILE A 89 7.69 0.35 0.21
CA ILE A 89 6.50 0.72 0.99
C ILE A 89 5.25 0.81 0.12
N LEU A 90 5.38 1.28 -1.13
CA LEU A 90 4.30 1.30 -2.11
C LEU A 90 3.83 -0.13 -2.44
N THR A 91 4.77 -1.03 -2.72
CA THR A 91 4.47 -2.45 -2.99
C THR A 91 3.79 -3.10 -1.79
N LYS A 92 4.30 -2.86 -0.57
CA LYS A 92 3.71 -3.42 0.66
C LYS A 92 2.31 -2.90 0.93
N ALA A 93 2.03 -1.65 0.60
CA ALA A 93 0.69 -1.08 0.74
C ALA A 93 -0.32 -1.77 -0.20
N LEU A 94 0.06 -1.98 -1.46
CA LEU A 94 -0.74 -2.70 -2.45
C LEU A 94 -0.99 -4.16 -2.04
N GLU A 95 0.07 -4.88 -1.66
CA GLU A 95 -0.03 -6.27 -1.16
C GLU A 95 -0.92 -6.38 0.08
N CYS A 96 -0.78 -5.45 1.03
CA CYS A 96 -1.59 -5.42 2.24
C CYS A 96 -3.07 -5.20 1.93
N TYR A 97 -3.38 -4.25 1.04
CA TYR A 97 -4.77 -3.95 0.70
C TYR A 97 -5.42 -5.14 -0.02
N LYS A 98 -4.73 -5.71 -1.02
CA LYS A 98 -5.16 -6.94 -1.70
C LYS A 98 -5.44 -8.08 -0.73
N ALA A 99 -4.48 -8.41 0.14
CA ALA A 99 -4.62 -9.52 1.07
C ALA A 99 -5.77 -9.31 2.07
N ASP A 100 -5.99 -8.08 2.54
CA ASP A 100 -7.08 -7.78 3.46
C ASP A 100 -8.46 -7.85 2.76
N ILE A 101 -8.56 -7.42 1.48
CA ILE A 101 -9.76 -7.62 0.64
C ILE A 101 -10.06 -9.12 0.51
N GLU A 102 -9.08 -9.91 0.05
CA GLU A 102 -9.23 -11.36 -0.13
C GLU A 102 -9.63 -12.06 1.17
N LYS A 103 -9.06 -11.65 2.32
CA LYS A 103 -9.44 -12.20 3.63
C LYS A 103 -10.86 -11.82 4.02
N ALA A 104 -11.28 -10.58 3.82
CA ALA A 104 -12.64 -10.16 4.13
C ALA A 104 -13.67 -10.92 3.29
N GLU A 105 -13.40 -11.11 2.00
CA GLU A 105 -14.28 -11.87 1.09
C GLU A 105 -14.36 -13.36 1.45
N ASN A 106 -13.21 -13.99 1.70
CA ASN A 106 -13.16 -15.44 1.88
C ASN A 106 -13.57 -15.89 3.28
N THR A 107 -13.30 -15.08 4.30
CA THR A 107 -13.47 -15.48 5.71
C THR A 107 -14.60 -14.76 6.42
N GLY A 108 -15.02 -13.58 5.94
CA GLY A 108 -16.00 -12.74 6.63
C GLY A 108 -15.56 -12.25 8.02
N VAL A 109 -14.28 -12.40 8.37
CA VAL A 109 -13.79 -12.04 9.71
C VAL A 109 -13.98 -10.55 9.97
N GLU A 110 -14.70 -10.26 11.05
CA GLU A 110 -15.20 -8.92 11.40
C GLU A 110 -14.12 -7.83 11.38
N TYR A 111 -12.91 -8.17 11.82
CA TYR A 111 -11.77 -7.25 11.79
C TYR A 111 -11.50 -6.71 10.39
N PHE A 112 -11.38 -7.59 9.38
CA PHE A 112 -11.07 -7.18 8.00
C PHE A 112 -12.25 -6.46 7.34
N VAL A 113 -13.48 -6.92 7.62
CA VAL A 113 -14.70 -6.25 7.17
C VAL A 113 -14.77 -4.81 7.71
N LYS A 114 -14.53 -4.60 9.00
CA LYS A 114 -14.47 -3.25 9.61
C LYS A 114 -13.30 -2.42 9.09
N LEU A 115 -12.18 -3.05 8.79
CA LEU A 115 -11.00 -2.38 8.26
C LEU A 115 -11.29 -1.81 6.86
N LEU A 116 -11.95 -2.57 5.99
CA LEU A 116 -12.31 -2.15 4.63
C LEU A 116 -13.57 -1.28 4.58
N GLY A 117 -14.52 -1.51 5.49
CA GLY A 117 -15.85 -0.90 5.43
C GLY A 117 -16.74 -1.61 4.41
N ASN A 118 -16.80 -1.09 3.17
CA ASN A 118 -17.60 -1.71 2.11
C ASN A 118 -16.76 -2.72 1.32
N VAL A 119 -16.88 -4.00 1.66
CA VAL A 119 -16.12 -5.09 1.02
C VAL A 119 -16.43 -5.21 -0.48
N GLN A 120 -17.69 -5.01 -0.89
CA GLN A 120 -18.07 -5.10 -2.31
C GLN A 120 -17.46 -3.98 -3.15
N GLU A 121 -17.30 -2.79 -2.56
CA GLU A 121 -16.61 -1.69 -3.23
C GLU A 121 -15.09 -1.95 -3.27
N ALA A 122 -14.51 -2.38 -2.14
CA ALA A 122 -13.08 -2.68 -2.06
C ALA A 122 -12.66 -3.80 -3.03
N ARG A 123 -13.52 -4.77 -3.31
CA ARG A 123 -13.29 -5.82 -4.32
C ARG A 123 -12.95 -5.25 -5.70
N LYS A 124 -13.59 -4.14 -6.09
CA LYS A 124 -13.35 -3.51 -7.40
C LYS A 124 -11.93 -2.99 -7.54
N ASP A 125 -11.26 -2.74 -6.42
CA ASP A 125 -9.87 -2.30 -6.41
C ASP A 125 -8.87 -3.46 -6.69
N LEU A 126 -9.28 -4.73 -6.67
CA LEU A 126 -8.36 -5.87 -6.89
C LEU A 126 -7.66 -5.85 -8.24
N GLU A 127 -8.39 -5.55 -9.32
CA GLU A 127 -7.81 -5.46 -10.67
C GLU A 127 -6.82 -4.27 -10.78
N PRO A 128 -7.20 -3.03 -10.40
CA PRO A 128 -6.26 -1.92 -10.29
C PRO A 128 -5.02 -2.20 -9.42
N ILE A 129 -5.17 -2.91 -8.29
CA ILE A 129 -4.02 -3.29 -7.44
C ILE A 129 -3.08 -4.24 -8.18
N ASN A 130 -3.61 -5.23 -8.88
CA ASN A 130 -2.78 -6.18 -9.63
C ASN A 130 -2.02 -5.48 -10.77
N ASP A 131 -2.67 -4.57 -11.49
CA ASP A 131 -2.00 -3.76 -12.53
C ASP A 131 -0.90 -2.89 -11.90
N ALA A 132 -1.21 -2.20 -10.80
CA ALA A 132 -0.24 -1.37 -10.08
C ALA A 132 0.99 -2.17 -9.62
N LEU A 133 0.79 -3.36 -9.03
CA LEU A 133 1.88 -4.21 -8.54
C LEU A 133 2.88 -4.62 -9.64
N ILE A 134 2.41 -4.69 -10.88
CA ILE A 134 3.23 -5.00 -12.05
C ILE A 134 3.90 -3.72 -12.55
N LYS A 135 3.11 -2.68 -12.84
CA LYS A 135 3.59 -1.45 -13.51
C LYS A 135 4.58 -0.65 -12.69
N ILE A 136 4.41 -0.52 -11.37
CA ILE A 136 5.33 0.29 -10.55
C ILE A 136 6.77 -0.25 -10.53
N LYS A 137 6.99 -1.50 -10.95
CA LYS A 137 8.32 -2.13 -10.99
C LYS A 137 8.96 -2.09 -12.38
N GLN A 138 8.29 -1.52 -13.38
CA GLN A 138 8.76 -1.50 -14.76
C GLN A 138 9.73 -0.35 -15.03
N TYR A 139 10.76 -0.66 -15.81
CA TYR A 139 11.74 0.29 -16.35
C TYR A 139 11.88 0.03 -17.86
N SER A 140 12.08 1.06 -18.65
CA SER A 140 12.50 0.92 -20.04
C SER A 140 14.02 0.79 -20.13
N ASP A 141 14.51 0.03 -21.11
CA ASP A 141 15.92 -0.06 -21.47
C ASP A 141 16.42 1.16 -22.27
#